data_AF-A0A4Q3KW67-F1
#
_entry.id   AF-A0A4Q3KW67-F1
#
_cell.length_a   1.000
_cell.length_b   1.000
_cell.length_c   1.000
_cell.angle_alpha   90.00
_cell.angle_beta   90.00
_cell.angle_gamma   90.00
#
_symmetry.space_group_name_H-M   'P 1'
#
loop_
_entity.id
_entity.type
_entity.pdbx_description
1 polymer ?
#
loop_
_entity_poly.entity_id
_entity_poly.type
_entity_poly.pdbx_seq_one_letter_code
_entity_poly.pdbx_strand_id
1 'polypeptide(L)'
;RSDTASIQVDQDSVSRQHARLVTQEYKSWVEDMGSTNGTFVNNVRVERTELRDGDLLRVGQTIFKYLTGSNIENKYHEEIYRLSTIDGLTETYNKRYFLGTLERELDRAFRYGRGLSLAMFDIDRFKRINDTYGHLAGDHVLRELATLVGQNIRRQDILARYGGEEFALVLPEIDTAGSVMVCEKLRVLTEAHPFKFGDIKISVTISCGIYTYDMGLGAIGSEPFIAEADAKLYAAKEGGRNRVCA
;
A
#
# COMPACT_ATOMS: atom_id res chain seq x y z
N ARG A 1 -4.73 18.14 -13.35
CA ARG A 1 -3.34 17.63 -13.17
C ARG A 1 -2.50 18.39 -12.13
N SER A 2 -2.99 19.45 -11.48
CA SER A 2 -2.22 20.10 -10.40
C SER A 2 -2.12 19.18 -9.18
N ASP A 3 -1.02 19.34 -8.46
CA ASP A 3 -0.75 18.92 -7.07
C ASP A 3 -1.81 19.38 -6.05
N THR A 4 -2.47 20.51 -6.29
CA THR A 4 -3.55 21.04 -5.44
C THR A 4 -4.91 20.42 -5.72
N ALA A 5 -5.04 19.56 -6.73
CA ALA A 5 -6.31 18.92 -7.05
C ALA A 5 -6.59 17.74 -6.12
N SER A 6 -7.82 17.63 -5.62
CA SER A 6 -8.24 16.51 -4.76
C SER A 6 -8.18 15.15 -5.47
N ILE A 7 -8.41 15.14 -6.79
CA ILE A 7 -8.23 13.98 -7.66
C ILE A 7 -7.21 14.36 -8.73
N GLN A 8 -6.01 13.78 -8.63
CA GLN A 8 -4.92 14.06 -9.56
C GLN A 8 -4.93 13.07 -10.71
N VAL A 9 -4.97 13.60 -11.93
CA VAL A 9 -4.84 12.83 -13.18
C VAL A 9 -3.59 13.31 -13.88
N ASP A 10 -2.58 12.43 -13.98
CA ASP A 10 -1.29 12.72 -14.60
C ASP A 10 -1.34 12.39 -16.10
N GLN A 11 -2.04 13.25 -16.86
CA GLN A 11 -2.09 13.19 -18.32
C GLN A 11 -2.02 14.59 -18.92
N ASP A 12 -1.31 14.73 -20.03
CA ASP A 12 -1.18 16.01 -20.75
C ASP A 12 -2.50 16.53 -21.31
N SER A 13 -3.44 15.62 -21.60
CA SER A 13 -4.79 15.96 -22.04
C SER A 13 -5.66 16.59 -20.94
N VAL A 14 -5.17 16.69 -19.70
CA VAL A 14 -5.91 17.19 -18.55
C VAL A 14 -5.33 18.52 -18.06
N SER A 15 -6.09 19.61 -18.18
CA SER A 15 -5.78 20.92 -17.59
C SER A 15 -5.41 20.87 -16.09
N ARG A 16 -4.68 21.89 -15.59
CA ARG A 16 -4.21 21.93 -14.19
C ARG A 16 -5.37 21.81 -13.20
N GLN A 17 -6.37 22.66 -13.36
CA GLN A 17 -7.71 22.51 -12.79
C GLN A 17 -8.67 22.25 -13.96
N HIS A 18 -9.23 21.06 -14.04
CA HIS A 18 -10.00 20.63 -15.21
C HIS A 18 -11.50 20.69 -14.96
N ALA A 19 -11.94 20.02 -13.91
CA ALA A 19 -13.33 20.00 -13.48
C ALA A 19 -13.38 19.98 -11.95
N ARG A 20 -14.52 20.39 -11.39
CA ARG A 20 -14.82 20.35 -9.96
C ARG A 20 -16.10 19.58 -9.71
N LEU A 21 -16.08 18.74 -8.68
CA LEU A 21 -17.28 18.08 -8.16
C LEU A 21 -17.86 18.92 -7.02
N VAL A 22 -19.17 19.19 -7.08
CA VAL A 22 -19.90 19.93 -6.05
C VAL A 22 -21.02 19.04 -5.55
N THR A 23 -21.12 18.83 -4.24
CA THR A 23 -22.19 18.03 -3.62
C THR A 23 -23.02 18.92 -2.70
N GLN A 24 -24.33 18.96 -2.91
CA GLN A 24 -25.30 19.70 -2.08
C GLN A 24 -26.56 18.84 -1.93
N GLU A 25 -27.09 18.72 -0.70
CA GLU A 25 -28.37 18.05 -0.40
C GLU A 25 -28.56 16.70 -1.14
N TYR A 26 -27.55 15.81 -1.05
CA TYR A 26 -27.52 14.46 -1.65
C TYR A 26 -27.41 14.38 -3.18
N LYS A 27 -27.24 15.51 -3.86
CA LYS A 27 -26.96 15.57 -5.28
C LYS A 27 -25.53 16.00 -5.53
N SER A 28 -24.94 15.46 -6.59
CA SER A 28 -23.60 15.85 -7.04
C SER A 28 -23.67 16.43 -8.43
N TRP A 29 -22.87 17.45 -8.68
CA TRP A 29 -22.69 18.08 -9.97
C TRP A 29 -21.22 18.03 -10.35
N VAL A 30 -20.97 17.96 -11.65
CA VAL A 30 -19.65 18.28 -12.21
C VAL A 30 -19.73 19.63 -12.91
N GLU A 31 -18.72 20.45 -12.67
CA GLU A 31 -18.52 21.76 -13.27
C GLU A 31 -17.18 21.78 -14.01
N ASP A 32 -17.17 22.14 -15.29
CA ASP A 32 -15.94 22.38 -16.06
C ASP A 32 -15.29 23.69 -15.59
N MET A 33 -13.97 23.67 -15.38
CA MET A 33 -13.21 24.82 -14.86
C MET A 33 -12.56 25.63 -15.99
N GLY A 34 -13.15 25.65 -17.19
CA GLY A 34 -12.56 26.25 -18.38
C GLY A 34 -11.46 25.38 -18.99
N SER A 35 -11.68 24.07 -19.01
CA SER A 35 -10.68 23.12 -19.47
C SER A 35 -10.45 23.22 -20.98
N THR A 36 -9.19 22.98 -21.40
CA THR A 36 -8.79 23.09 -22.81
C THR A 36 -9.48 22.03 -23.68
N ASN A 37 -9.59 20.80 -23.18
CA ASN A 37 -10.14 19.67 -23.92
C ASN A 37 -11.61 19.41 -23.61
N GLY A 38 -12.22 20.16 -22.69
CA GLY A 38 -13.60 20.01 -22.26
C GLY A 38 -13.82 18.83 -21.31
N THR A 39 -14.82 19.00 -20.45
CA THR A 39 -15.39 17.94 -19.62
C THR A 39 -16.62 17.34 -20.30
N PHE A 40 -16.75 16.00 -20.28
CA PHE A 40 -17.86 15.30 -20.90
C PHE A 40 -18.55 14.36 -19.91
N VAL A 41 -19.87 14.29 -19.95
CA VAL A 41 -20.67 13.28 -19.23
C VAL A 41 -21.49 12.50 -20.25
N ASN A 42 -21.36 11.18 -20.28
CA ASN A 42 -22.01 10.29 -21.25
C ASN A 42 -21.80 10.75 -22.71
N ASN A 43 -20.56 11.14 -23.03
CA ASN A 43 -20.12 11.69 -24.32
C ASN A 43 -20.69 13.06 -24.70
N VAL A 44 -21.45 13.71 -23.83
CA VAL A 44 -21.95 15.08 -24.03
C VAL A 44 -21.03 16.06 -23.32
N ARG A 45 -20.56 17.10 -24.03
CA ARG A 45 -19.75 18.17 -23.42
C ARG A 45 -20.62 18.99 -22.47
N VAL A 46 -20.13 19.25 -21.27
CA VAL A 46 -20.88 19.95 -20.22
C VAL A 46 -20.07 21.10 -19.63
N GLU A 47 -20.74 22.21 -19.35
CA GLU A 47 -20.20 23.27 -18.48
C GLU A 47 -20.57 22.97 -17.01
N ARG A 48 -21.81 22.54 -16.79
CA ARG A 48 -22.29 22.03 -15.50
C ARG A 48 -23.41 21.03 -15.73
N THR A 49 -23.37 19.88 -15.05
CA THR A 49 -24.48 18.90 -15.06
C THR A 49 -24.59 18.20 -13.71
N GLU A 50 -25.82 17.81 -13.34
CA GLU A 50 -26.06 16.86 -12.24
C GLU A 50 -25.54 15.49 -12.67
N LEU A 51 -24.78 14.83 -11.80
CA LEU A 51 -24.29 13.47 -12.00
C LEU A 51 -25.28 12.48 -11.43
N ARG A 52 -25.66 11.52 -12.26
CA ARG A 52 -26.48 10.37 -11.89
C ARG A 52 -25.60 9.14 -11.76
N ASP A 53 -26.05 8.24 -10.90
CA ASP A 53 -25.41 6.96 -10.71
C ASP A 53 -25.19 6.22 -12.04
N GLY A 54 -23.96 5.77 -12.28
CA GLY A 54 -23.53 5.13 -13.51
C GLY A 54 -23.00 6.07 -14.60
N ASP A 55 -23.13 7.39 -14.45
CA ASP A 55 -22.66 8.37 -15.44
C ASP A 55 -21.15 8.24 -15.70
N LEU A 56 -20.75 8.31 -16.97
CA LEU A 56 -19.35 8.28 -17.38
C LEU A 56 -18.84 9.71 -17.58
N LEU A 57 -17.99 10.18 -16.67
CA LEU A 57 -17.29 11.45 -16.71
C LEU A 57 -15.94 11.29 -17.43
N ARG A 58 -15.78 11.93 -18.58
CA ARG A 58 -14.52 11.94 -19.34
C ARG A 58 -13.82 13.30 -19.23
N VAL A 59 -12.54 13.23 -18.86
CA VAL A 59 -11.63 14.37 -18.69
C VAL A 59 -10.35 14.03 -19.46
N GLY A 60 -10.10 14.70 -20.58
CA GLY A 60 -9.04 14.32 -21.51
C GLY A 60 -9.26 12.91 -22.07
N GLN A 61 -8.28 12.03 -21.87
CA GLN A 61 -8.37 10.59 -22.21
C GLN A 61 -8.81 9.71 -21.02
N THR A 62 -8.97 10.29 -19.83
CA THR A 62 -9.37 9.54 -18.63
C THR A 62 -10.89 9.50 -18.51
N ILE A 63 -11.45 8.33 -18.21
CA ILE A 63 -12.88 8.13 -17.96
C ILE A 63 -13.07 7.69 -16.50
N PHE A 64 -13.96 8.37 -15.80
CA PHE A 64 -14.44 8.06 -14.46
C PHE A 64 -15.90 7.60 -14.55
N LYS A 65 -16.29 6.62 -13.73
CA LYS A 65 -17.71 6.26 -13.53
C LYS A 65 -18.16 6.89 -12.21
N TYR A 66 -19.21 7.71 -12.26
CA TYR A 66 -19.83 8.27 -11.05
C TYR A 66 -20.75 7.22 -10.43
N LEU A 67 -20.65 7.08 -9.12
CA LEU A 67 -21.17 5.95 -8.38
C LEU A 67 -21.71 6.47 -7.04
N THR A 68 -22.97 6.14 -6.72
CA THR A 68 -23.65 6.49 -5.48
C THR A 68 -23.72 5.28 -4.54
N GLY A 69 -23.69 5.53 -3.22
CA GLY A 69 -23.47 4.51 -2.17
C GLY A 69 -24.52 3.40 -2.03
N SER A 70 -25.55 3.37 -2.87
CA SER A 70 -26.61 2.33 -2.87
C SER A 70 -26.38 1.19 -3.86
N ASN A 71 -25.30 1.20 -4.65
CA ASN A 71 -25.10 0.18 -5.67
C ASN A 71 -24.48 -1.11 -5.15
N ILE A 72 -25.28 -2.18 -5.22
CA ILE A 72 -24.81 -3.57 -5.15
C ILE A 72 -23.60 -3.78 -6.07
N GLU A 73 -23.58 -3.15 -7.26
CA GLU A 73 -22.47 -3.21 -8.22
C GLU A 73 -21.15 -2.65 -7.64
N ASN A 74 -21.20 -1.55 -6.87
CA ASN A 74 -20.00 -0.99 -6.23
C ASN A 74 -19.50 -1.89 -5.13
N LYS A 75 -20.42 -2.41 -4.30
CA LYS A 75 -20.06 -3.39 -3.27
C LYS A 75 -19.46 -4.66 -3.89
N TYR A 76 -19.99 -5.10 -5.03
CA TYR A 76 -19.44 -6.22 -5.79
C TYR A 76 -18.04 -5.91 -6.33
N HIS A 77 -17.83 -4.74 -6.93
CA HIS A 77 -16.51 -4.35 -7.45
C HIS A 77 -15.49 -4.12 -6.34
N GLU A 78 -15.88 -3.51 -5.22
CA GLU A 78 -15.05 -3.36 -4.03
C GLU A 78 -14.69 -4.73 -3.45
N GLU A 79 -15.64 -5.65 -3.36
CA GLU A 79 -15.39 -6.99 -2.84
C GLU A 79 -14.49 -7.79 -3.79
N ILE A 80 -14.72 -7.74 -5.11
CA ILE A 80 -13.83 -8.35 -6.11
C ILE A 80 -12.42 -7.76 -6.00
N TYR A 81 -12.31 -6.44 -5.87
CA TYR A 81 -11.02 -5.77 -5.71
C TYR A 81 -10.34 -6.23 -4.42
N ARG A 82 -11.06 -6.24 -3.30
CA ARG A 82 -10.55 -6.69 -2.01
C ARG A 82 -10.05 -8.13 -2.07
N LEU A 83 -10.87 -9.06 -2.59
CA LEU A 83 -10.49 -10.47 -2.78
C LEU A 83 -9.27 -10.64 -3.69
N SER A 84 -9.07 -9.71 -4.64
CA SER A 84 -7.92 -9.75 -5.55
C SER A 84 -6.64 -9.11 -4.98
N THR A 85 -6.76 -8.27 -3.95
CA THR A 85 -5.65 -7.43 -3.45
C THR A 85 -5.27 -7.66 -2.00
N ILE A 86 -6.13 -8.27 -1.19
CA ILE A 86 -5.94 -8.48 0.25
C ILE A 86 -5.64 -9.96 0.55
N ASP A 87 -4.78 -10.20 1.55
CA ASP A 87 -4.53 -11.52 2.13
C ASP A 87 -5.66 -11.91 3.08
N GLY A 88 -6.29 -13.06 2.84
CA GLY A 88 -7.47 -13.49 3.59
C GLY A 88 -7.21 -13.89 5.05
N LEU A 89 -5.95 -14.05 5.47
CA LEU A 89 -5.63 -14.29 6.87
C LEU A 89 -5.31 -12.99 7.59
N THR A 90 -4.38 -12.19 7.05
CA THR A 90 -3.80 -11.05 7.76
C THR A 90 -4.48 -9.71 7.47
N GLU A 91 -5.38 -9.66 6.47
CA GLU A 91 -6.04 -8.43 5.99
C GLU A 91 -5.06 -7.34 5.51
N THR A 92 -3.81 -7.73 5.24
CA THR A 92 -2.79 -6.89 4.59
C THR A 92 -2.88 -7.04 3.08
N TYR A 93 -2.16 -6.21 2.31
CA TYR A 93 -2.09 -6.46 0.88
C TYR A 93 -1.43 -7.80 0.57
N ASN A 94 -1.87 -8.47 -0.50
CA ASN A 94 -1.25 -9.70 -0.95
C ASN A 94 -0.01 -9.43 -1.81
N LYS A 95 0.77 -10.48 -2.06
CA LYS A 95 1.98 -10.43 -2.89
C LYS A 95 1.75 -9.81 -4.27
N ARG A 96 0.63 -10.12 -4.92
CA ARG A 96 0.33 -9.59 -6.27
C ARG A 96 0.18 -8.08 -6.25
N TYR A 97 -0.58 -7.55 -5.30
CA TYR A 97 -0.77 -6.11 -5.13
C TYR A 97 0.55 -5.42 -4.80
N PHE A 98 1.33 -6.01 -3.89
CA PHE A 98 2.66 -5.53 -3.53
C PHE A 98 3.57 -5.37 -4.74
N LEU A 99 3.76 -6.42 -5.55
CA LEU A 99 4.67 -6.39 -6.71
C LEU A 99 4.30 -5.27 -7.69
N GLY A 100 3.00 -5.19 -8.03
CA GLY A 100 2.53 -4.14 -8.93
C GLY A 100 2.67 -2.73 -8.36
N THR A 101 2.62 -2.57 -7.03
CA THR A 101 2.78 -1.25 -6.41
C THR A 101 4.23 -0.87 -6.23
N LEU A 102 5.12 -1.82 -5.91
CA LEU A 102 6.55 -1.57 -5.82
C LEU A 102 7.12 -1.10 -7.16
N GLU A 103 6.72 -1.74 -8.27
CA GLU A 103 7.13 -1.32 -9.61
C GLU A 103 6.73 0.13 -9.89
N ARG A 104 5.48 0.51 -9.58
CA ARG A 104 5.00 1.89 -9.76
C ARG A 104 5.73 2.90 -8.87
N GLU A 105 6.03 2.53 -7.62
CA GLU A 105 6.75 3.43 -6.71
C GLU A 105 8.23 3.56 -7.09
N LEU A 106 8.87 2.52 -7.64
CA LEU A 106 10.22 2.61 -8.21
C LEU A 106 10.26 3.55 -9.42
N ASP A 107 9.31 3.43 -10.35
CA ASP A 107 9.18 4.34 -11.49
C ASP A 107 8.98 5.80 -11.03
N ARG A 108 8.16 6.00 -10.00
CA ARG A 108 7.91 7.30 -9.40
C ARG A 108 9.16 7.86 -8.71
N ALA A 109 9.86 7.03 -7.94
CA ALA A 109 11.10 7.39 -7.25
C ALA A 109 12.17 7.83 -8.26
N PHE A 110 12.35 7.06 -9.32
CA PHE A 110 13.28 7.37 -10.42
C PHE A 110 12.89 8.66 -11.14
N ARG A 111 11.62 8.82 -11.54
CA ARG A 111 11.16 9.98 -12.32
C ARG A 111 11.26 11.31 -11.56
N TYR A 112 10.89 11.31 -10.27
CA TYR A 112 10.78 12.55 -9.48
C TYR A 112 11.94 12.76 -8.51
N GLY A 113 12.88 11.83 -8.49
CA GLY A 113 14.00 11.85 -7.60
C GLY A 113 13.65 11.79 -6.12
N ARG A 114 12.74 10.89 -5.75
CA ARG A 114 12.27 10.71 -4.38
C ARG A 114 12.84 9.44 -3.78
N GLY A 115 13.16 9.47 -2.48
CA GLY A 115 13.60 8.28 -1.76
C GLY A 115 12.50 7.20 -1.72
N LEU A 116 12.89 5.95 -1.80
CA LEU A 116 12.01 4.80 -1.63
C LEU A 116 12.76 3.73 -0.84
N SER A 117 12.22 3.30 0.28
CA SER A 117 12.76 2.17 1.03
C SER A 117 11.82 0.97 0.93
N LEU A 118 12.38 -0.23 0.82
CA LEU A 118 11.69 -1.49 1.00
C LEU A 118 12.25 -2.19 2.23
N ALA A 119 11.37 -2.60 3.14
CA ALA A 119 11.71 -3.49 4.22
C ALA A 119 11.04 -4.85 4.02
N MET A 120 11.83 -5.92 4.02
CA MET A 120 11.38 -7.30 4.14
C MET A 120 11.54 -7.74 5.58
N PHE A 121 10.52 -8.34 6.19
CA PHE A 121 10.61 -8.84 7.55
C PHE A 121 9.89 -10.16 7.75
N ASP A 122 10.33 -10.91 8.73
CA ASP A 122 9.92 -12.30 8.99
C ASP A 122 9.82 -12.56 10.49
N ILE A 123 8.87 -13.42 10.88
CA ILE A 123 8.70 -13.85 12.26
C ILE A 123 9.77 -14.87 12.65
N ASP A 124 10.61 -14.49 13.61
CA ASP A 124 11.69 -15.33 14.06
C ASP A 124 11.18 -16.64 14.65
N ARG A 125 11.69 -17.75 14.08
CA ARG A 125 11.39 -19.12 14.54
C ARG A 125 9.90 -19.44 14.46
N PHE A 126 9.17 -18.91 13.47
CA PHE A 126 7.74 -19.16 13.28
C PHE A 126 7.38 -20.66 13.25
N LYS A 127 8.20 -21.50 12.61
CA LYS A 127 8.02 -22.96 12.64
C LYS A 127 7.96 -23.52 14.08
N ARG A 128 8.81 -23.04 14.99
CA ARG A 128 8.78 -23.47 16.40
C ARG A 128 7.50 -23.04 17.09
N ILE A 129 6.92 -21.89 16.74
CA ILE A 129 5.61 -21.44 17.25
C ILE A 129 4.54 -22.44 16.81
N ASN A 130 4.50 -22.81 15.53
CA ASN A 130 3.55 -23.80 15.00
C ASN A 130 3.75 -25.18 15.65
N ASP A 131 4.99 -25.65 15.76
CA ASP A 131 5.29 -26.97 16.32
C ASP A 131 4.96 -27.04 17.82
N THR A 132 5.04 -25.92 18.56
CA THR A 132 4.79 -25.87 20.01
C THR A 132 3.33 -25.61 20.35
N TYR A 133 2.66 -24.71 19.62
CA TYR A 133 1.33 -24.19 19.97
C TYR A 133 0.25 -24.53 18.93
N GLY A 134 0.62 -25.18 17.83
CA GLY A 134 -0.26 -25.52 16.73
C GLY A 134 -0.45 -24.39 15.71
N HIS A 135 -0.88 -24.76 14.50
CA HIS A 135 -1.05 -23.81 13.39
C HIS A 135 -2.06 -22.69 13.69
N LEU A 136 -3.12 -22.96 14.46
CA LEU A 136 -4.08 -21.92 14.85
C LEU A 136 -3.46 -20.80 15.69
N ALA A 137 -2.45 -21.12 16.51
CA ALA A 137 -1.69 -20.14 17.25
C ALA A 137 -0.76 -19.33 16.33
N GLY A 138 -0.13 -19.99 15.34
CA GLY A 138 0.65 -19.30 14.30
C GLY A 138 -0.19 -18.32 13.48
N ASP A 139 -1.38 -18.76 13.05
CA ASP A 139 -2.34 -17.92 12.32
C ASP A 139 -2.82 -16.73 13.15
N HIS A 140 -2.95 -16.91 14.47
CA HIS A 140 -3.25 -15.82 15.39
C HIS A 140 -2.09 -14.82 15.49
N VAL A 141 -0.85 -15.30 15.63
CA VAL A 141 0.35 -14.44 15.65
C VAL A 141 0.47 -13.63 14.36
N LEU A 142 0.23 -14.24 13.18
CA LEU A 142 0.27 -13.54 11.90
C LEU A 142 -0.75 -12.40 11.82
N ARG A 143 -2.00 -12.66 12.23
CA ARG A 143 -3.07 -11.66 12.27
C ARG A 143 -2.76 -10.50 13.21
N GLU A 144 -2.30 -10.85 14.41
CA GLU A 144 -2.01 -9.85 15.44
C GLU A 144 -0.79 -9.00 15.08
N LEU A 145 0.25 -9.61 14.48
CA LEU A 145 1.41 -8.89 13.97
C LEU A 145 1.01 -7.92 12.85
N ALA A 146 0.22 -8.38 11.88
CA ALA A 146 -0.28 -7.54 10.80
C ALA A 146 -1.07 -6.33 11.33
N THR A 147 -1.92 -6.55 12.32
CA THR A 147 -2.68 -5.48 13.00
C THR A 147 -1.75 -4.50 13.70
N LEU A 148 -0.78 -5.02 14.47
CA LEU A 148 0.20 -4.22 15.21
C LEU A 148 1.02 -3.33 14.27
N VAL A 149 1.53 -3.90 13.17
CA VAL A 149 2.31 -3.16 12.18
C VAL A 149 1.43 -2.12 11.47
N GLY A 150 0.23 -2.51 11.03
CA GLY A 150 -0.71 -1.62 10.35
C GLY A 150 -1.09 -0.37 11.18
N GLN A 151 -1.20 -0.51 12.51
CA GLN A 151 -1.47 0.61 13.41
C GLN A 151 -0.26 1.54 13.64
N ASN A 152 0.94 1.12 13.24
CA ASN A 152 2.20 1.78 13.57
C ASN A 152 2.96 2.35 12.37
N ILE A 153 2.41 2.20 11.17
CA ILE A 153 2.92 2.75 9.90
C ILE A 153 2.02 3.91 9.42
N ARG A 154 2.50 4.69 8.46
CA ARG A 154 1.77 5.81 7.87
C ARG A 154 0.73 5.28 6.88
N ARG A 155 -0.30 6.09 6.60
CA ARG A 155 -1.32 5.76 5.60
C ARG A 155 -0.77 5.51 4.19
N GLN A 156 0.34 6.16 3.85
CA GLN A 156 1.00 6.00 2.55
C GLN A 156 1.95 4.79 2.48
N ASP A 157 2.28 4.19 3.63
CA ASP A 157 3.12 3.01 3.70
C ASP A 157 2.29 1.79 3.31
N ILE A 158 2.93 0.81 2.67
CA ILE A 158 2.22 -0.35 2.12
C ILE A 158 2.71 -1.60 2.82
N LEU A 159 1.87 -2.15 3.69
CA LEU A 159 2.10 -3.44 4.32
C LEU A 159 1.47 -4.55 3.49
N ALA A 160 2.27 -5.55 3.13
CA ALA A 160 1.82 -6.72 2.40
C ALA A 160 2.36 -8.01 3.01
N ARG A 161 1.59 -9.09 2.91
CA ARG A 161 2.08 -10.45 3.17
C ARG A 161 2.73 -10.98 1.90
N TYR A 162 4.04 -11.21 1.96
CA TYR A 162 4.83 -11.66 0.81
C TYR A 162 4.71 -13.17 0.60
N GLY A 163 4.66 -13.96 1.68
CA GLY A 163 4.42 -15.40 1.63
C GLY A 163 4.73 -16.06 2.98
N GLY A 164 3.97 -17.08 3.38
CA GLY A 164 4.19 -17.75 4.67
C GLY A 164 4.12 -16.75 5.84
N GLU A 165 5.23 -16.61 6.56
CA GLU A 165 5.46 -15.68 7.66
C GLU A 165 6.19 -14.38 7.27
N GLU A 166 6.46 -14.18 5.97
CA GLU A 166 7.18 -13.04 5.44
C GLU A 166 6.24 -11.91 5.04
N PHE A 167 6.64 -10.69 5.40
CA PHE A 167 5.95 -9.46 5.08
C PHE A 167 6.89 -8.49 4.36
N ALA A 168 6.29 -7.64 3.53
CA ALA A 168 6.95 -6.54 2.85
C ALA A 168 6.32 -5.21 3.28
N LEU A 169 7.15 -4.21 3.49
CA LEU A 169 6.76 -2.84 3.82
C LEU A 169 7.41 -1.87 2.82
N VAL A 170 6.60 -1.27 1.97
CA VAL A 170 7.04 -0.19 1.06
C VAL A 170 6.91 1.14 1.78
N LEU A 171 7.98 1.93 1.77
CA LEU A 171 8.12 3.19 2.49
C LEU A 171 8.47 4.31 1.50
N PRO A 172 7.47 4.90 0.83
CA PRO A 172 7.68 6.01 -0.09
C PRO A 172 8.19 7.25 0.64
N GLU A 173 9.13 7.96 0.02
CA GLU A 173 9.69 9.22 0.52
C GLU A 173 10.44 9.06 1.85
N ILE A 174 11.01 7.88 2.08
CA ILE A 174 11.81 7.55 3.26
C ILE A 174 13.20 7.09 2.82
N ASP A 175 14.22 7.70 3.42
CA ASP A 175 15.64 7.34 3.25
C ASP A 175 16.05 6.19 4.18
N THR A 176 17.29 5.73 4.07
CA THR A 176 17.80 4.60 4.85
C THR A 176 17.71 4.85 6.37
N ALA A 177 18.00 6.07 6.83
CA ALA A 177 17.93 6.39 8.25
C ALA A 177 16.49 6.34 8.77
N GLY A 178 15.55 6.92 8.01
CA GLY A 178 14.13 6.89 8.32
C GLY A 178 13.55 5.48 8.32
N SER A 179 13.93 4.64 7.35
CA SER A 179 13.42 3.28 7.25
C SER A 179 13.97 2.38 8.37
N VAL A 180 15.23 2.55 8.77
CA VAL A 180 15.80 1.89 9.96
C VAL A 180 15.02 2.28 11.22
N MET A 181 14.72 3.57 11.42
CA MET A 181 13.93 4.01 12.58
C MET A 181 12.53 3.38 12.62
N VAL A 182 11.84 3.31 11.47
CA VAL A 182 10.52 2.65 11.38
C VAL A 182 10.62 1.17 11.71
N CYS A 183 11.59 0.46 11.12
CA CYS A 183 11.74 -0.97 11.34
C CYS A 183 12.17 -1.33 12.77
N GLU A 184 13.07 -0.55 13.38
CA GLU A 184 13.44 -0.74 14.79
C GLU A 184 12.26 -0.48 15.72
N LYS A 185 11.45 0.54 15.45
CA LYS A 185 10.21 0.78 16.19
C LYS A 185 9.29 -0.46 16.11
N LEU A 186 9.05 -0.99 14.91
CA LEU A 186 8.19 -2.16 14.72
C LEU A 186 8.75 -3.41 15.39
N ARG A 187 10.07 -3.59 15.35
CA ARG A 187 10.76 -4.69 16.02
C ARG A 187 10.56 -4.65 17.54
N VAL A 188 10.86 -3.51 18.16
CA VAL A 188 10.70 -3.31 19.61
C VAL A 188 9.25 -3.47 20.03
N LEU A 189 8.30 -2.91 19.26
CA LEU A 189 6.87 -3.07 19.53
C LEU A 189 6.45 -4.54 19.48
N THR A 190 6.91 -5.28 18.47
CA THR A 190 6.60 -6.71 18.32
C THR A 190 7.15 -7.51 19.51
N GLU A 191 8.41 -7.28 19.88
CA GLU A 191 9.05 -7.95 21.02
C GLU A 191 8.32 -7.69 22.36
N ALA A 192 7.81 -6.46 22.55
CA ALA A 192 7.07 -6.08 23.73
C ALA A 192 5.59 -6.51 23.71
N HIS A 193 5.03 -6.80 22.54
CA HIS A 193 3.61 -7.07 22.37
C HIS A 193 3.21 -8.42 22.99
N PRO A 194 2.16 -8.48 23.84
CA PRO A 194 1.75 -9.71 24.47
C PRO A 194 0.83 -10.53 23.54
N PHE A 195 1.41 -11.28 22.60
CA PHE A 195 0.65 -12.22 21.75
C PHE A 195 0.00 -13.30 22.63
N LYS A 196 -1.33 -13.28 22.73
CA LYS A 196 -2.10 -14.13 23.66
C LYS A 196 -3.04 -15.06 22.90
N PHE A 197 -2.71 -16.35 22.90
CA PHE A 197 -3.57 -17.39 22.33
C PHE A 197 -4.23 -18.20 23.46
N GLY A 198 -5.48 -17.85 23.79
CA GLY A 198 -6.14 -18.36 24.99
C GLY A 198 -5.44 -17.85 26.25
N ASP A 199 -5.04 -18.77 27.13
CA ASP A 199 -4.31 -18.45 28.36
C ASP A 199 -2.78 -18.43 28.17
N ILE A 200 -2.28 -18.69 26.96
CA ILE A 200 -0.85 -18.80 26.67
C ILE A 200 -0.32 -17.48 26.11
N LYS A 201 0.80 -17.00 26.66
CA LYS A 201 1.59 -15.91 26.08
C LYS A 201 2.68 -16.47 25.18
N ILE A 202 2.73 -15.99 23.94
CA ILE A 202 3.73 -16.39 22.94
C ILE A 202 4.73 -15.24 22.79
N SER A 203 6.02 -15.53 22.98
CA SER A 203 7.08 -14.55 22.69
C SER A 203 7.37 -14.54 21.19
N VAL A 204 7.27 -13.38 20.57
CA VAL A 204 7.43 -13.19 19.12
C VAL A 204 8.43 -12.06 18.89
N THR A 205 9.39 -12.29 18.00
CA THR A 205 10.30 -11.26 17.50
C THR A 205 10.32 -11.28 15.98
N ILE A 206 10.76 -10.20 15.36
CA ILE A 206 10.92 -10.10 13.91
C ILE A 206 12.35 -9.71 13.57
N SER A 207 12.84 -10.23 12.45
CA SER A 207 14.06 -9.75 11.80
C SER A 207 13.69 -8.97 10.55
N CYS A 208 14.40 -7.88 10.26
CA CYS A 208 14.11 -7.00 9.13
C CYS A 208 15.35 -6.75 8.26
N GLY A 209 15.19 -6.84 6.95
CA GLY A 209 16.14 -6.41 5.94
C GLY A 209 15.62 -5.21 5.17
N ILE A 210 16.43 -4.18 5.02
CA ILE A 210 16.05 -2.93 4.36
C ILE A 210 16.94 -2.69 3.16
N TYR A 211 16.35 -2.34 2.04
CA TYR A 211 17.07 -1.76 0.93
C TYR A 211 16.43 -0.43 0.53
N THR A 212 17.26 0.58 0.31
CA THR A 212 16.80 1.93 -0.04
C THR A 212 17.29 2.27 -1.44
N TYR A 213 16.38 2.76 -2.27
CA TYR A 213 16.68 3.24 -3.60
C TYR A 213 17.59 4.46 -3.52
N ASP A 214 18.75 4.35 -4.15
CA ASP A 214 19.68 5.45 -4.36
C ASP A 214 19.50 6.02 -5.77
N MET A 215 19.36 7.34 -5.85
CA MET A 215 19.30 8.12 -7.08
C MET A 215 20.49 7.87 -8.01
N GLY A 216 21.65 7.51 -7.46
CA GLY A 216 22.85 7.18 -8.23
C GLY A 216 22.79 5.86 -9.00
N LEU A 217 21.84 4.96 -8.69
CA LEU A 217 21.76 3.62 -9.28
C LEU A 217 21.07 3.59 -10.65
N GLY A 218 20.40 4.67 -11.06
CA GLY A 218 19.57 4.69 -12.26
C GLY A 218 18.28 3.88 -12.08
N ALA A 219 17.58 3.57 -13.18
CA ALA A 219 16.35 2.78 -13.12
C ALA A 219 16.65 1.34 -12.69
N ILE A 220 15.88 0.83 -11.73
CA ILE A 220 15.97 -0.55 -11.21
C ILE A 220 14.56 -1.15 -11.18
N GLY A 221 14.44 -2.43 -11.56
CA GLY A 221 13.17 -3.16 -11.47
C GLY A 221 12.88 -3.69 -10.07
N SER A 222 11.64 -4.11 -9.82
CA SER A 222 11.23 -4.65 -8.51
C SER A 222 12.00 -5.90 -8.06
N GLU A 223 12.32 -6.83 -8.96
CA GLU A 223 13.03 -8.08 -8.63
C GLU A 223 14.40 -7.87 -7.95
N PRO A 224 15.36 -7.13 -8.56
CA PRO A 224 16.65 -6.88 -7.91
C PRO A 224 16.50 -6.04 -6.63
N PHE A 225 15.51 -5.13 -6.57
CA PHE A 225 15.25 -4.33 -5.38
C PHE A 225 14.80 -5.19 -4.19
N ILE A 226 13.93 -6.19 -4.44
CA ILE A 226 13.50 -7.18 -3.45
C ILE A 226 14.68 -8.07 -3.04
N ALA A 227 15.50 -8.51 -4.00
CA ALA A 227 16.64 -9.39 -3.72
C ALA A 227 17.66 -8.75 -2.75
N GLU A 228 17.92 -7.46 -2.88
CA GLU A 228 18.79 -6.73 -1.95
C GLU A 228 18.16 -6.63 -0.55
N ALA A 229 16.87 -6.31 -0.44
CA ALA A 229 16.19 -6.28 0.86
C ALA A 229 16.16 -7.66 1.53
N ASP A 230 15.97 -8.73 0.76
CA ASP A 230 16.00 -10.10 1.25
C ASP A 230 17.39 -10.54 1.71
N ALA A 231 18.45 -10.14 0.99
CA ALA A 231 19.83 -10.37 1.42
C ALA A 231 20.13 -9.73 2.79
N LYS A 232 19.58 -8.54 3.05
CA LYS A 232 19.67 -7.87 4.36
C LYS A 232 18.85 -8.61 5.43
N LEU A 233 17.68 -9.15 5.09
CA LEU A 233 16.87 -9.95 6.00
C LEU A 233 17.59 -11.24 6.40
N TYR A 234 18.23 -11.88 5.43
CA TYR A 234 19.10 -13.03 5.67
C TYR A 234 20.24 -12.68 6.63
N ALA A 235 20.93 -11.54 6.41
CA ALA A 235 21.97 -11.06 7.31
C ALA A 235 21.46 -10.79 8.74
N ALA A 236 20.23 -10.28 8.89
CA ALA A 236 19.60 -10.11 10.20
C ALA A 236 19.34 -11.46 10.90
N LYS A 237 18.86 -12.47 10.15
CA LYS A 237 18.61 -13.82 10.66
C LYS A 237 19.90 -14.54 11.09
N GLU A 238 20.96 -14.43 10.29
CA GLU A 238 22.29 -15.00 10.61
C GLU A 238 22.99 -14.23 11.74
N GLY A 239 22.76 -12.92 11.83
CA GLY A 239 23.26 -12.06 12.88
C GLY A 239 22.61 -12.25 14.25
N GLY A 240 21.88 -13.33 14.48
CA GLY A 240 21.26 -13.65 15.77
C GLY A 240 19.77 -13.34 15.89
N ARG A 241 19.12 -12.92 14.78
CA ARG A 241 17.68 -12.56 14.72
C ARG A 241 17.32 -11.34 15.59
N ASN A 242 16.04 -11.00 15.66
CA ASN A 242 15.51 -9.87 16.41
C ASN A 242 16.32 -8.58 16.17
N ARG A 243 16.53 -8.23 14.90
CA ARG A 243 17.35 -7.08 14.51
C ARG A 243 17.00 -6.56 13.12
N VAL A 244 17.43 -5.32 12.87
CA VAL A 244 17.35 -4.68 11.55
C VAL A 244 18.73 -4.66 10.89
N CYS A 245 18.78 -4.96 9.60
CA CYS A 245 19.95 -4.77 8.73
C CYS A 245 19.55 -3.93 7.50
N ALA A 246 20.39 -2.97 7.13
CA ALA A 246 20.21 -2.08 5.97
C ALA A 246 21.48 -2.07 5.09
#